data_AF-A0A3M2G0X4-F1
#
_entry.id   AF-A0A3M2G0X4-F1
#
_cell.length_a   1.000
_cell.length_b   1.000
_cell.length_c   1.000
_cell.angle_alpha   90.00
_cell.angle_beta   90.00
_cell.angle_gamma   90.00
#
_symmetry.space_group_name_H-M   'P 1'
#
loop_
_entity.id
_entity.type
_entity.pdbx_description
1 polymer ?
#
loop_
_entity_poly.entity_id
_entity_poly.type
_entity_poly.pdbx_seq_one_letter_code
_entity_poly.pdbx_strand_id
1 'polypeptide(L)' 'FQIGFMLFLPFVVVDLIVASVLMSMGMMMLPPIMISLPVKLLLFVLTDGWYLIVESVVRGYLGA' A
#
# COMPACT_ATOMS: atom_id res chain seq x y z
N PHE A 1 -5.87 15.23 -5.13
CA PHE A 1 -6.53 13.91 -5.24
C PHE A 1 -5.64 12.88 -5.97
N GLN A 2 -5.09 13.22 -7.14
CA GLN A 2 -4.31 12.29 -7.97
C GLN A 2 -3.10 11.64 -7.27
N ILE A 3 -2.31 12.41 -6.50
CA ILE A 3 -1.15 11.91 -5.75
C ILE A 3 -1.56 10.83 -4.73
N GLY A 4 -2.58 11.12 -3.91
CA GLY A 4 -3.08 10.18 -2.91
C GLY A 4 -3.65 8.90 -3.52
N PHE A 5 -4.32 8.99 -4.67
CA PHE A 5 -4.82 7.82 -5.40
C PHE A 5 -3.69 6.93 -5.90
N MET A 6 -2.66 7.52 -6.53
CA MET A 6 -1.49 6.78 -7.02
C MET A 6 -0.72 6.10 -5.89
N LEU A 7 -0.57 6.78 -4.74
CA LEU A 7 0.05 6.20 -3.55
C LEU A 7 -0.76 5.05 -2.95
N PHE A 8 -2.11 5.11 -3.02
CA PHE A 8 -2.97 4.08 -2.44
C PHE A 8 -3.03 2.79 -3.27
N LEU A 9 -2.85 2.90 -4.59
CA LEU A 9 -2.94 1.80 -5.55
C LEU A 9 -2.08 0.56 -5.19
N PRO A 10 -0.76 0.68 -4.88
CA PRO A 10 0.03 -0.49 -4.50
C PRO A 10 -0.48 -1.18 -3.22
N PHE A 11 -1.02 -0.43 -2.26
CA PHE A 11 -1.57 -1.00 -1.02
C PHE A 11 -2.84 -1.83 -1.29
N VAL A 12 -3.70 -1.35 -2.19
CA VAL A 12 -4.89 -2.10 -2.63
C VAL A 12 -4.49 -3.41 -3.32
N VAL A 13 -3.46 -3.38 -4.15
CA VAL A 13 -2.94 -4.59 -4.80
C VAL A 13 -2.48 -5.61 -3.76
N VAL A 14 -1.76 -5.18 -2.72
CA VAL A 14 -1.37 -6.08 -1.62
C VAL A 14 -2.59 -6.67 -0.92
N ASP A 15 -3.62 -5.86 -0.62
CA ASP A 15 -4.84 -6.34 0.03
C ASP A 15 -5.57 -7.40 -0.81
N LEU A 16 -5.69 -7.19 -2.12
CA LEU A 16 -6.33 -8.13 -3.03
C LEU A 16 -5.53 -9.44 -3.16
N ILE A 17 -4.20 -9.35 -3.24
CA ILE A 17 -3.32 -10.53 -3.29
C ILE A 17 -3.47 -11.34 -2.00
N VAL A 18 -3.33 -10.70 -0.84
CA VAL A 18 -3.42 -11.38 0.46
C VAL A 18 -4.80 -12.02 0.65
N ALA A 19 -5.87 -11.31 0.29
CA ALA A 19 -7.23 -11.85 0.36
C ALA A 19 -7.43 -13.07 -0.56
N SER A 20 -6.94 -13.02 -1.81
CA SER A 20 -7.07 -14.15 -2.74
C SER A 20 -6.29 -15.39 -2.29
N VAL A 21 -5.09 -15.21 -1.75
CA VAL A 21 -4.27 -16.30 -1.19
C VAL A 21 -4.96 -16.92 0.02
N LEU A 22 -5.42 -16.12 0.99
CA LEU A 22 -6.14 -16.64 2.16
C LEU A 22 -7.42 -17.38 1.80
N MET A 23 -8.19 -16.84 0.84
CA MET A 23 -9.39 -17.51 0.32
C MET A 23 -9.03 -18.85 -0.33
N SER A 24 -7.95 -18.91 -1.12
CA SER A 24 -7.48 -20.16 -1.73
C SER A 24 -7.00 -21.21 -0.71
N MET A 25 -6.49 -20.76 0.44
CA MET A 25 -6.08 -21.63 1.55
C MET A 25 -7.27 -22.11 2.41
N GLY A 26 -8.49 -21.63 2.13
CA GLY A 26 -9.69 -21.93 2.92
C GLY A 26 -9.77 -21.19 4.26
N MET A 27 -8.93 -20.17 4.48
CA MET A 27 -8.84 -19.44 5.75
C MET A 27 -9.81 -18.26 5.81
N MET A 28 -11.12 -18.55 5.88
CA MET A 28 -12.17 -17.52 5.85
C MET A 28 -12.31 -16.72 7.16
N MET A 29 -11.84 -17.26 8.28
CA MET A 29 -12.02 -16.64 9.61
C MET A 29 -10.88 -15.72 10.02
N LEU A 30 -9.76 -15.75 9.29
CA LEU A 30 -8.59 -14.93 9.60
C LEU A 30 -8.68 -13.62 8.80
N PRO A 31 -8.83 -12.46 9.45
CA PRO A 31 -8.97 -11.20 8.73
C PRO A 31 -7.72 -10.93 7.87
N PRO A 32 -7.84 -10.77 6.54
CA PRO A 32 -6.69 -10.57 5.65
C PRO A 32 -5.80 -9.38 6.03
N ILE A 33 -6.41 -8.37 6.67
CA ILE A 33 -5.73 -7.16 7.14
C ILE A 33 -4.58 -7.45 8.10
N MET A 34 -4.68 -8.51 8.90
CA MET A 34 -3.63 -8.89 9.86
C MET A 34 -2.33 -9.30 9.15
N ILE A 35 -2.44 -9.87 7.95
CA ILE A 35 -1.29 -10.25 7.12
C ILE A 35 -0.89 -9.09 6.20
N SER A 36 -1.87 -8.39 5.63
CA SER A 36 -1.56 -7.33 4.68
C SER A 36 -0.94 -6.09 5.34
N LEU A 37 -1.25 -5.76 6.59
CA LEU A 37 -0.65 -4.62 7.31
C LEU A 37 0.89 -4.71 7.42
N PRO A 38 1.49 -5.77 7.98
CA PRO A 38 2.95 -5.86 8.05
C PRO A 38 3.59 -5.90 6.66
N VAL A 39 2.98 -6.55 5.67
CA VAL A 39 3.47 -6.57 4.27
C VAL A 39 3.44 -5.17 3.65
N LYS A 40 2.36 -4.42 3.86
CA LYS A 40 2.22 -3.03 3.40
C LYS A 40 3.27 -2.11 4.03
N LEU A 41 3.53 -2.27 5.33
CA LEU A 41 4.57 -1.52 6.03
C LEU A 41 5.97 -1.84 5.50
N LEU A 42 6.27 -3.13 5.27
CA LEU A 42 7.53 -3.54 4.65
C LEU A 42 7.69 -2.95 3.25
N LEU A 43 6.68 -3.07 2.40
CA LEU A 43 6.69 -2.48 1.05
C LEU A 43 6.94 -0.97 1.12
N PHE A 44 6.25 -0.27 2.00
CA PHE A 44 6.37 1.17 2.17
C PHE A 44 7.76 1.61 2.64
N VAL A 45 8.38 0.87 3.56
CA VAL A 45 9.74 1.15 4.03
C VAL A 45 10.78 0.80 2.97
N LEU A 46 10.63 -0.33 2.27
CA LEU A 46 11.57 -0.78 1.24
C LEU A 46 11.61 0.15 0.03
N THR A 47 10.52 0.86 -0.26
CA THR A 47 10.45 1.83 -1.36
C THR A 47 10.75 3.27 -0.92
N ASP A 48 11.29 3.50 0.28
CA ASP A 48 11.48 4.83 0.87
C ASP A 48 10.21 5.69 0.78
N GLY A 49 9.05 5.11 1.10
CA GLY A 49 7.75 5.72 0.82
C GLY A 49 7.53 7.09 1.47
N TRP A 50 8.14 7.37 2.63
CA TRP A 50 8.10 8.69 3.25
C TRP A 50 8.78 9.75 2.38
N TYR A 51 9.93 9.44 1.77
CA TYR A 51 10.63 10.34 0.88
C TYR A 51 9.78 10.64 -0.37
N LEU A 52 9.19 9.62 -0.99
CA LEU A 52 8.32 9.77 -2.16
C LEU A 52 7.09 10.64 -1.87
N ILE A 53 6.47 10.48 -0.71
CA ILE A 53 5.32 11.30 -0.30
C ILE A 53 5.75 12.76 -0.16
N VAL A 54 6.81 13.03 0.61
CA VAL A 54 7.28 14.40 0.84
C VAL A 54 7.71 15.06 -0.47
N GLU A 55 8.47 14.35 -1.31
CA GLU A 55 8.89 14.83 -2.62
C GLU A 55 7.69 15.18 -3.50
N SER A 56 6.70 14.28 -3.60
CA SER A 56 5.50 14.50 -4.42
C SER A 56 4.69 15.73 -3.98
N VAL A 57 4.62 15.96 -2.66
CA VAL A 57 3.94 17.12 -2.08
C VAL A 57 4.74 18.39 -2.36
N VAL A 58 6.05 18.41 -2.10
CA VAL A 58 6.92 19.56 -2.32
C VAL A 58 6.93 19.99 -3.79
N ARG A 59 7.08 19.03 -4.73
CA ARG A 59 6.99 19.31 -6.18
C ARG A 59 5.61 19.86 -6.57
N GLY A 60 4.54 19.26 -6.04
CA GLY A 60 3.18 19.72 -6.28
C GLY A 60 2.92 21.15 -5.78
N TYR A 61 3.57 21.57 -4.69
CA TYR A 61 3.49 22.93 -4.16
C TYR A 61 4.38 23.94 -4.91
N LEU A 62 5.59 23.54 -5.32
CA LEU A 62 6.55 24.43 -5.97
C LEU A 62 6.31 24.62 -7.48
N GLY A 63 5.45 23.79 -8.09
CA GLY A 63 5.07 23.94 -9.50
C GLY A 63 6.21 23.75 -10.49
N ALA A 64 7.24 22.99 -10.10
CA ALA A 64 8.39 22.62 -10.93
C ALA A 64 8.25 21.21 -11.50
#